data_AF-A0A7C3HAT3-F1
#
_entry.id   AF-A0A7C3HAT3-F1
#
_cell.length_a   1.000
_cell.length_b   1.000
_cell.length_c   1.000
_cell.angle_alpha   90.00
_cell.angle_beta   90.00
_cell.angle_gamma   90.00
#
_symmetry.space_group_name_H-M   'P 1'
#
loop_
_entity.id
_entity.type
_entity.pdbx_description
1 polymer ?
#
loop_
_entity_poly.entity_id
_entity_poly.type
_entity_poly.pdbx_seq_one_letter_code
_entity_poly.pdbx_strand_id
1 'polypeptide(L)'
;TNTLYINSIVYTEVSIGFDRVEEVESAMDALGIKVLELPREALFLTGKAYLKYRKNKGTKTSPLPDFFIGAHASVSQFGLVTRDIAKYKTYFPQVKLIHLLQNHL
;
A
#
# COMPACT_ATOMS: atom_id res chain seq x y z
N THR A 1 17.06 11.15 4.93
CA THR A 1 15.71 11.76 4.80
C THR A 1 14.73 10.63 4.56
N ASN A 2 13.75 10.43 5.43
CA ASN A 2 12.75 9.38 5.22
C ASN A 2 11.63 9.96 4.35
N THR A 3 11.64 9.65 3.05
CA THR A 3 10.58 10.07 2.13
C THR A 3 9.41 9.10 2.19
N LEU A 4 8.18 9.64 2.28
CA LEU A 4 6.95 8.86 2.24
C LEU A 4 6.35 8.90 0.84
N TYR A 5 5.94 7.72 0.36
CA TYR A 5 5.29 7.55 -0.93
C TYR A 5 3.94 6.89 -0.74
N ILE A 6 2.98 7.25 -1.59
CA ILE A 6 1.70 6.57 -1.71
C ILE A 6 1.48 6.15 -3.16
N ASN A 7 0.70 5.10 -3.39
CA ASN A 7 0.25 4.75 -4.74
C ASN A 7 -1.11 5.40 -5.03
N SER A 8 -1.57 5.30 -6.27
CA SER A 8 -2.88 5.84 -6.69
C SER A 8 -4.07 5.25 -5.92
N ILE A 9 -3.96 4.02 -5.39
CA ILE A 9 -5.01 3.40 -4.57
C ILE A 9 -5.11 4.09 -3.20
N VAL A 10 -3.99 4.30 -2.52
CA VAL A 10 -3.94 5.04 -1.25
C VAL A 10 -4.36 6.49 -1.45
N TYR A 11 -3.93 7.13 -2.54
CA TYR A 11 -4.39 8.47 -2.91
C TYR A 11 -5.92 8.52 -3.02
N THR A 12 -6.52 7.54 -3.71
CA THR A 12 -8.00 7.44 -3.87
C THR A 12 -8.71 7.32 -2.53
N GLU A 13 -8.17 6.55 -1.57
CA GLU A 13 -8.77 6.40 -0.25
C GLU A 13 -8.66 7.70 0.57
N VAL A 14 -7.52 8.38 0.50
CA VAL A 14 -7.29 9.65 1.21
C VAL A 14 -8.16 10.77 0.63
N SER A 15 -8.34 10.81 -0.70
CA SER A 15 -9.09 11.88 -1.36
C SER A 15 -10.57 11.93 -0.95
N ILE A 16 -11.13 10.85 -0.40
CA ILE A 16 -12.51 10.82 0.12
C ILE A 16 -12.73 11.85 1.24
N GLY A 17 -11.67 12.22 1.97
CA GLY A 17 -11.72 13.21 3.05
C GLY A 17 -11.72 14.67 2.58
N PHE A 18 -11.73 14.93 1.27
CA PHE A 18 -11.58 16.26 0.69
C PHE A 18 -12.69 16.53 -0.33
N ASP A 19 -13.09 17.79 -0.45
CA ASP A 19 -14.15 18.18 -1.40
C ASP A 19 -13.58 18.46 -2.79
N ARG A 20 -12.28 18.80 -2.87
CA ARG A 20 -11.61 19.19 -4.11
C ARG A 20 -10.24 18.54 -4.27
N VAL A 21 -9.86 18.30 -5.53
CA VAL A 21 -8.55 17.74 -5.88
C VAL A 21 -7.40 18.64 -5.40
N GLU A 22 -7.57 19.97 -5.47
CA GLU A 22 -6.52 20.91 -5.06
C GLU A 22 -6.23 20.85 -3.55
N GLU A 23 -7.21 20.45 -2.73
CA GLU A 23 -7.02 20.32 -1.29
C GLU A 23 -6.18 19.10 -0.94
N VAL A 24 -6.40 17.97 -1.64
CA VAL A 24 -5.60 16.75 -1.48
C VAL A 24 -4.16 17.02 -1.90
N GLU A 25 -3.96 17.61 -3.08
CA GLU A 25 -2.64 17.92 -3.62
C GLU A 25 -1.87 18.86 -2.68
N SER A 26 -2.52 19.92 -2.18
CA SER A 26 -1.93 20.84 -1.19
C SER A 26 -1.52 20.12 0.11
N ALA A 27 -2.35 19.19 0.60
CA ALA A 27 -2.02 18.40 1.78
C ALA A 27 -0.83 17.45 1.54
N MET A 28 -0.75 16.80 0.36
CA MET A 28 0.37 15.92 0.01
C MET A 28 1.67 16.72 -0.09
N ASP A 29 1.64 17.88 -0.73
CA ASP A 29 2.78 18.79 -0.85
C ASP A 29 3.26 19.29 0.51
N ALA A 30 2.34 19.73 1.38
CA ALA A 30 2.65 20.19 2.73
C ALA A 30 3.31 19.10 3.59
N LEU A 31 2.95 17.84 3.36
CA LEU A 31 3.53 16.67 4.05
C LEU A 31 4.76 16.09 3.34
N GLY A 32 5.12 16.61 2.16
CA GLY A 32 6.20 16.07 1.33
C GLY A 32 5.97 14.65 0.83
N ILE A 33 4.70 14.23 0.71
CA ILE A 33 4.29 12.91 0.24
C ILE A 33 4.26 12.91 -1.28
N LYS A 34 4.89 11.91 -1.89
CA LYS A 34 4.87 11.75 -3.36
C LYS A 34 3.92 10.63 -3.76
N VAL A 35 3.07 10.90 -4.76
CA VAL A 35 2.26 9.88 -5.41
C VAL A 35 3.11 9.17 -6.48
N LEU A 36 3.15 7.84 -6.42
CA LEU A 36 3.84 7.02 -7.41
C LEU A 36 2.85 6.20 -8.22
N GLU A 37 3.05 6.21 -9.53
CA GLU A 37 2.38 5.29 -10.44
C GLU A 37 2.70 3.84 -10.12
N LEU A 38 1.72 2.96 -10.32
CA LEU A 38 1.90 1.52 -10.15
C LEU A 38 2.67 0.94 -11.35
N PRO A 39 3.87 0.34 -11.13
CA PRO A 39 4.59 -0.34 -12.21
C PRO A 39 3.76 -1.50 -12.77
N ARG A 40 3.93 -1.81 -14.06
CA ARG A 40 3.21 -2.93 -14.71
C ARG A 40 3.50 -4.27 -14.03
N GLU A 41 4.71 -4.44 -13.54
CA GLU A 41 5.17 -5.58 -12.76
C GLU A 41 4.39 -5.72 -11.45
N ALA A 42 4.07 -4.60 -10.79
CA ALA A 42 3.25 -4.60 -9.58
C ALA A 42 1.79 -4.95 -9.90
N LEU A 43 1.24 -4.46 -11.02
CA LEU A 43 -0.09 -4.83 -11.49
C LEU A 43 -0.17 -6.34 -11.79
N PHE A 44 0.85 -6.89 -12.46
CA PHE A 44 0.94 -8.31 -12.74
C PHE A 44 1.04 -9.15 -11.45
N LEU A 45 1.93 -8.76 -10.53
CA LEU A 45 2.11 -9.43 -9.26
C LEU A 45 0.83 -9.42 -8.40
N THR A 46 0.09 -8.30 -8.42
CA THR A 46 -1.24 -8.18 -7.77
C THR A 46 -2.17 -9.29 -8.23
N GLY A 47 -2.29 -9.50 -9.55
CA GLY A 47 -3.14 -10.55 -10.11
C GLY A 47 -2.74 -11.95 -9.65
N LYS A 48 -1.43 -12.24 -9.59
CA LYS A 48 -0.91 -13.54 -9.12
C LYS A 48 -1.20 -13.76 -7.63
N ALA A 49 -0.93 -12.74 -6.80
CA ALA A 49 -1.17 -12.79 -5.36
C ALA A 49 -2.66 -12.91 -5.03
N TYR A 50 -3.51 -12.15 -5.73
CA TYR A 50 -4.95 -12.19 -5.55
C TYR A 50 -5.55 -13.53 -6.00
N LEU A 51 -5.07 -14.12 -7.10
CA LEU A 51 -5.49 -15.46 -7.51
C LEU A 51 -5.11 -16.51 -6.45
N LYS A 52 -3.91 -16.42 -5.86
CA LYS A 52 -3.49 -17.30 -4.76
C LYS A 52 -4.41 -17.12 -3.54
N TYR A 53 -4.70 -15.88 -3.15
CA TYR A 53 -5.66 -15.58 -2.09
C TYR A 53 -7.05 -16.18 -2.35
N ARG A 54 -7.59 -16.04 -3.56
CA ARG A 54 -8.90 -16.59 -3.93
C ARG A 54 -8.95 -18.12 -3.89
N LYS A 55 -7.84 -18.80 -4.12
CA LYS A 55 -7.75 -20.27 -4.07
C LYS A 55 -7.71 -20.82 -2.65
N ASN A 56 -7.26 -20.04 -1.67
CA ASN A 56 -7.24 -20.47 -0.28
C ASN A 56 -8.67 -20.60 0.27
N LYS A 57 -8.95 -21.72 0.95
CA LYS A 57 -10.23 -21.97 1.63
C LYS A 57 -10.13 -21.37 3.04
N GLY A 58 -10.89 -20.30 3.30
CA GLY A 58 -10.90 -19.57 4.57
C GLY A 58 -11.75 -18.31 4.45
N THR A 59 -11.93 -17.59 5.55
CA THR A 59 -12.68 -16.33 5.58
C THR A 59 -11.93 -15.28 4.75
N LYS A 60 -12.52 -14.90 3.62
CA LYS A 60 -11.92 -13.95 2.67
C LYS A 60 -12.28 -12.52 3.06
N THR A 61 -11.41 -11.86 3.81
CA THR A 61 -11.63 -10.50 4.30
C THR A 61 -10.78 -9.43 3.63
N SER A 62 -9.72 -9.81 2.90
CA SER A 62 -8.81 -8.87 2.25
C SER A 62 -9.40 -8.28 0.96
N PRO A 63 -9.55 -6.95 0.85
CA PRO A 63 -9.95 -6.27 -0.37
C PRO A 63 -8.83 -6.32 -1.44
N LEU A 64 -9.20 -6.26 -2.71
CA LEU A 64 -8.24 -6.20 -3.83
C LEU A 64 -7.21 -5.04 -3.71
N PRO A 65 -7.60 -3.82 -3.29
CA PRO A 65 -6.67 -2.73 -2.95
C PRO A 65 -5.41 -3.11 -2.17
N ASP A 66 -5.51 -3.96 -1.14
CA ASP A 66 -4.36 -4.38 -0.34
C ASP A 66 -3.30 -5.11 -1.16
N PHE A 67 -3.72 -5.87 -2.17
CA PHE A 67 -2.81 -6.59 -3.04
C PHE A 67 -2.03 -5.64 -3.97
N PHE A 68 -2.65 -4.55 -4.42
CA PHE A 68 -1.94 -3.51 -5.17
C PHE A 68 -0.89 -2.82 -4.32
N ILE A 69 -1.22 -2.48 -3.07
CA ILE A 69 -0.29 -1.84 -2.13
C ILE A 69 0.91 -2.76 -1.84
N GLY A 70 0.64 -4.02 -1.50
CA GLY A 70 1.70 -4.98 -1.20
C GLY A 70 2.57 -5.32 -2.40
N ALA A 71 1.97 -5.43 -3.60
CA ALA A 71 2.71 -5.68 -4.82
C ALA A 71 3.60 -4.49 -5.21
N HIS A 72 3.12 -3.26 -5.07
CA HIS A 72 3.94 -2.07 -5.32
C HIS A 72 5.15 -2.05 -4.39
N ALA A 73 4.93 -2.23 -3.08
CA ALA A 73 6.03 -2.28 -2.12
C ALA A 73 7.04 -3.39 -2.44
N SER A 74 6.57 -4.56 -2.86
CA SER A 74 7.43 -5.69 -3.20
C SER A 74 8.27 -5.46 -4.46
N VAL A 75 7.67 -4.89 -5.51
CA VAL A 75 8.35 -4.68 -6.80
C VAL A 75 9.34 -3.52 -6.70
N SER A 76 8.95 -2.42 -6.08
CA SER A 76 9.79 -1.23 -5.94
C SER A 76 10.74 -1.28 -4.74
N GLN A 77 10.78 -2.42 -4.02
CA GLN A 77 11.65 -2.64 -2.86
C GLN A 77 11.46 -1.59 -1.74
N PHE A 78 10.23 -1.14 -1.54
CA PHE A 78 9.90 -0.19 -0.49
C PHE A 78 9.55 -0.88 0.83
N GLY A 79 9.85 -0.18 1.93
CA GLY A 79 9.25 -0.50 3.21
C GLY A 79 7.78 -0.14 3.21
N LEU A 80 6.92 -1.01 3.75
CA LEU A 80 5.48 -0.79 3.84
C LEU A 80 5.07 -0.50 5.28
N VAL A 81 4.58 0.70 5.52
CA VAL A 81 3.95 1.10 6.78
C VAL A 81 2.56 0.49 6.84
N THR A 82 2.28 -0.35 7.83
CA THR A 82 0.96 -1.01 7.92
C THR A 82 0.60 -1.42 9.35
N ARG A 83 -0.71 -1.47 9.61
CA ARG A 83 -1.29 -2.06 10.82
C ARG A 83 -1.52 -3.57 10.68
N ASP A 84 -1.64 -4.07 9.46
CA ASP A 84 -2.00 -5.47 9.17
C ASP A 84 -0.79 -6.30 8.72
N ILE A 85 0.13 -6.54 9.65
CA ILE A 85 1.41 -7.20 9.37
C ILE A 85 1.21 -8.64 8.87
N ALA A 86 0.28 -9.39 9.46
CA ALA A 86 0.08 -10.80 9.16
C ALA A 86 -0.33 -11.04 7.70
N LYS A 87 -1.23 -10.19 7.18
CA LYS A 87 -1.67 -10.24 5.78
C LYS A 87 -0.51 -10.03 4.81
N TYR A 88 0.26 -8.95 4.99
CA TYR A 88 1.35 -8.64 4.08
C TYR A 88 2.49 -9.66 4.16
N LYS A 89 2.80 -10.21 5.35
CA LYS A 89 3.75 -11.34 5.47
C LYS A 89 3.33 -12.58 4.68
N THR A 90 2.03 -12.87 4.60
CA THR A 90 1.51 -14.07 3.93
C THR A 90 1.65 -13.99 2.42
N TYR A 91 1.36 -12.83 1.82
CA TYR A 91 1.32 -12.67 0.37
C TYR A 91 2.56 -11.99 -0.22
N PHE A 92 3.28 -11.21 0.58
CA PHE A 92 4.45 -10.43 0.17
C PHE A 92 5.59 -10.56 1.21
N PRO A 93 6.12 -11.77 1.45
CA PRO A 93 7.05 -12.04 2.55
C PRO A 93 8.38 -11.28 2.44
N GLN A 94 8.74 -10.79 1.26
CA GLN A 94 9.96 -10.02 1.01
C GLN A 94 9.82 -8.52 1.32
N VAL A 95 8.59 -8.04 1.57
CA VAL A 95 8.36 -6.63 1.90
C VAL A 95 8.80 -6.35 3.32
N LYS A 96 9.67 -5.35 3.49
CA LYS A 96 10.02 -4.83 4.82
C LYS A 96 8.80 -4.13 5.42
N LEU A 97 8.23 -4.69 6.48
CA LEU A 97 7.07 -4.11 7.15
C LEU A 97 7.52 -3.19 8.29
N ILE A 98 6.89 -2.01 8.36
CA ILE A 98 7.13 -1.00 9.39
C ILE A 98 5.86 -0.86 10.20
N HIS A 99 5.95 -1.12 11.50
CA HIS A 99 4.81 -0.97 12.40
C HIS A 99 4.77 0.44 12.98
N LEU A 100 3.57 1.04 13.04
CA LEU A 100 3.38 2.41 13.54
C LEU A 100 3.59 2.57 15.07
N LEU A 101 3.78 1.48 15.82
CA LEU A 101 4.00 1.52 17.28
C LEU A 101 5.45 1.18 17.71
N GLN A 102 6.45 1.49 16.91
CA GLN A 102 7.85 1.45 17.35
C GLN A 102 8.48 2.85 17.27
N ASN A 103 8.26 3.64 18.32
CA ASN A 103 9.25 4.54 18.98
C ASN A 103 8.55 5.69 19.73
N HIS A 104 8.25 5.46 21.02
CA HIS A 104 8.42 6.44 22.09
C HIS A 104 8.77 5.68 23.37
N LEU A 105 10.00 5.15 23.42
CA LEU A 105 10.78 4.89 24.63
C LEU A 105 12.23 5.25 24.34
#